data_AF-A0A938UV12-F1
#
_entry.id   AF-A0A938UV12-F1
#
_cell.length_a   1.000
_cell.length_b   1.000
_cell.length_c   1.000
_cell.angle_alpha   90.00
_cell.angle_beta   90.00
_cell.angle_gamma   90.00
#
_symmetry.space_group_name_H-M   'P 1'
#
loop_
_entity.id
_entity.type
_entity.pdbx_description
1 polymer ?
#
loop_
_entity_poly.entity_id
_entity_poly.type
_entity_poly.pdbx_seq_one_letter_code
_entity_poly.pdbx_strand_id
1 'polypeptide(L)' 'MVELELGQLDCKYAGLRVAAPASALLASLSEFGQQTPVLVVGGADNGTGAVLVDGYRRKAALHT' A
#
# COMPACT_ATOMS: atom_id res chain seq x y z
N MET A 1 -16.50 -6.51 10.05
CA MET A 1 -15.67 -5.82 9.04
C MET A 1 -14.23 -6.11 9.39
N VAL A 2 -13.38 -6.43 8.42
CA VAL A 2 -11.95 -6.65 8.68
C VAL A 2 -11.28 -5.28 8.79
N GLU A 3 -10.58 -5.03 9.88
CA GLU A 3 -9.74 -3.85 10.09
C GLU A 3 -8.30 -4.22 9.73
N LEU A 4 -7.66 -3.44 8.87
CA LEU A 4 -6.36 -3.76 8.29
C LEU A 4 -5.49 -2.50 8.25
N GLU A 5 -4.36 -2.55 8.94
CA GLU A 5 -3.38 -1.49 8.95
C GLU A 5 -2.36 -1.65 7.83
N LEU A 6 -1.85 -0.54 7.29
CA LEU A 6 -0.83 -0.56 6.22
C LEU A 6 0.44 -1.33 6.62
N GLY A 7 0.77 -1.33 7.90
CA GLY A 7 1.92 -2.08 8.45
C GLY A 7 1.72 -3.60 8.49
N GLN A 8 0.48 -4.09 8.40
CA GLN A 8 0.16 -5.53 8.40
C GLN A 8 0.22 -6.15 7.00
N LEU A 9 0.41 -5.34 5.96
CA LEU A 9 0.43 -5.79 4.57
C LEU A 9 1.75 -6.48 4.21
N ASP A 10 1.65 -7.73 3.75
CA ASP A 10 2.78 -8.42 3.13
C ASP A 10 3.09 -7.80 1.76
N CYS A 11 4.34 -7.36 1.60
CA CYS A 11 4.87 -6.75 0.39
C CYS A 11 5.73 -7.74 -0.43
N LYS A 12 5.43 -9.05 -0.38
CA LYS A 12 6.13 -10.13 -1.11
C LYS A 12 6.51 -9.82 -2.55
N TYR A 13 5.65 -9.13 -3.30
CA TYR A 13 5.89 -8.83 -4.72
C TYR A 13 6.51 -7.45 -4.98
N ALA A 14 6.97 -6.73 -3.93
CA ALA A 14 7.61 -5.42 -4.07
C ALA A 14 8.83 -5.47 -5.00
N GLY A 15 9.63 -6.53 -4.91
CA GLY A 15 10.84 -6.70 -5.73
C GLY A 15 10.57 -6.89 -7.23
N LEU A 16 9.32 -7.13 -7.63
CA LEU A 16 8.92 -7.25 -9.03
C LEU A 16 8.49 -5.91 -9.64
N ARG A 17 8.47 -4.83 -8.86
CA ARG A 17 7.97 -3.52 -9.30
C ARG A 17 9.07 -2.67 -9.89
N VAL A 18 8.73 -1.96 -10.95
CA VAL A 18 9.60 -0.93 -11.53
C VAL A 18 9.66 0.26 -10.57
N ALA A 19 10.87 0.67 -10.22
CA ALA A 19 11.09 1.88 -9.42
C ALA A 19 10.69 3.13 -10.22
N ALA A 20 10.06 4.09 -9.54
CA ALA A 20 9.70 5.38 -10.13
C ALA A 20 9.80 6.50 -9.07
N PRO A 21 10.12 7.74 -9.47
CA PRO A 21 10.20 8.87 -8.56
C PRO A 21 8.92 9.04 -7.72
N ALA A 22 9.04 9.33 -6.43
CA ALA A 22 7.90 9.46 -5.53
C ALA A 22 7.53 10.92 -5.19
N SER A 23 8.31 11.92 -5.61
CA SER A 23 8.15 13.32 -5.19
C SER A 23 6.77 13.90 -5.50
N ALA A 24 6.27 13.74 -6.73
CA ALA A 24 4.93 14.20 -7.10
C ALA A 24 3.82 13.46 -6.36
N LEU A 25 4.00 12.16 -6.10
CA LEU A 25 3.04 11.37 -5.33
C LEU A 25 3.00 11.81 -3.87
N LEU A 26 4.16 12.06 -3.25
CA LEU A 26 4.24 12.56 -1.88
C LEU A 26 3.54 13.92 -1.74
N ALA A 27 3.83 14.86 -2.62
CA ALA A 27 3.17 16.17 -2.62
C ALA A 27 1.63 16.04 -2.73
N SER A 28 1.16 15.22 -3.68
CA SER A 28 -0.27 14.96 -3.85
C SER A 28 -0.91 14.30 -2.62
N LEU A 29 -0.23 13.34 -1.98
CA LEU A 29 -0.73 12.67 -0.79
C LEU A 29 -0.76 13.61 0.42
N SER A 30 0.21 14.51 0.55
CA SER A 30 0.24 15.52 1.62
C SER A 30 -0.88 16.55 1.47
N GLU A 31 -1.22 16.94 0.24
CA GLU A 31 -2.25 17.97 -0.01
C GLU A 31 -3.68 17.39 -0.01
N PHE A 32 -3.88 16.24 -0.64
CA PHE A 32 -5.22 15.69 -0.89
C PHE A 32 -5.48 14.36 -0.19
N GLY A 33 -4.50 13.81 0.53
CA GLY A 33 -4.60 12.46 1.07
C GLY A 33 -4.68 11.38 -0.01
N GLN A 34 -5.03 10.18 0.40
CA GLN A 34 -5.20 9.05 -0.51
C GLN A 34 -6.58 9.07 -1.17
N GLN A 35 -6.63 9.37 -2.46
CA GLN A 35 -7.87 9.41 -3.26
C GLN A 35 -8.26 8.06 -3.87
N THR A 36 -7.34 7.10 -3.91
CA THR A 36 -7.57 5.78 -4.52
C THR A 36 -7.00 4.71 -3.59
N PRO A 37 -7.79 3.67 -3.25
CA PRO A 37 -7.36 2.64 -2.30
C PRO A 37 -6.16 1.84 -2.82
N VAL A 38 -5.49 1.13 -1.89
CA VAL A 38 -4.57 0.05 -2.25
C VAL A 38 -5.36 -1.23 -2.46
N LEU A 39 -4.86 -2.12 -3.33
CA LEU A 39 -5.52 -3.41 -3.57
C LEU A 39 -4.75 -4.51 -2.86
N VAL A 40 -5.48 -5.31 -2.09
CA VAL A 40 -4.95 -6.42 -1.32
C VAL A 40 -5.71 -7.69 -1.63
N VAL A 41 -5.03 -8.82 -1.56
CA VAL A 41 -5.66 -10.14 -1.50
C VAL A 41 -5.67 -10.56 -0.04
N GLY A 42 -6.86 -10.91 0.48
CA GLY A 42 -7.03 -11.32 1.86
C GLY A 42 -6.27 -12.60 2.18
N GLY A 43 -5.69 -12.66 3.39
CA GLY A 43 -5.16 -13.91 3.95
C GLY A 43 -6.22 -14.68 4.73
N ALA A 44 -5.83 -15.83 5.28
CA ALA A 44 -6.76 -16.82 5.83
C ALA A 44 -7.64 -16.30 7.00
N ASP A 45 -7.12 -15.37 7.82
CA ASP A 45 -7.78 -14.94 9.07
C ASP A 45 -7.89 -13.42 9.17
N ASN A 46 -9.03 -12.85 8.78
CA ASN A 46 -9.40 -11.45 9.04
C ASN A 46 -8.28 -10.42 8.79
N GLY A 47 -7.61 -10.50 7.64
CA GLY A 47 -6.53 -9.57 7.26
C GLY A 47 -5.12 -10.05 7.63
N THR A 48 -4.98 -11.08 8.46
CA THR A 48 -3.70 -11.75 8.70
C THR A 48 -3.21 -12.38 7.41
N GLY A 49 -2.01 -12.00 6.96
CA GLY A 49 -1.45 -12.46 5.69
C GLY A 49 -2.05 -11.77 4.46
N ALA A 50 -2.67 -10.59 4.62
CA ALA A 50 -3.10 -9.80 3.47
C ALA A 50 -1.89 -9.36 2.63
N VAL A 51 -1.92 -9.70 1.34
CA VAL A 51 -0.83 -9.41 0.41
C VAL A 51 -1.18 -8.21 -0.44
N LEU A 52 -0.28 -7.22 -0.49
CA LEU A 52 -0.41 -6.05 -1.34
C LEU A 52 -0.27 -6.46 -2.83
N VAL A 53 -1.25 -6.13 -3.66
CA VAL A 53 -1.23 -6.43 -5.10
C VAL A 53 -1.08 -5.16 -5.93
N ASP A 54 -1.63 -4.04 -5.49
CA ASP A 54 -1.42 -2.74 -6.14
C ASP A 54 -1.35 -1.60 -5.12
N GLY A 55 -0.64 -0.52 -5.48
CA GLY A 55 -0.52 0.66 -4.64
C GLY A 55 0.74 0.68 -3.77
N TYR A 56 1.77 -0.12 -4.12
CA TYR A 56 3.09 -0.14 -3.48
C TYR A 56 3.68 1.24 -3.24
N ARG A 57 3.61 2.14 -4.23
CA ARG A 57 4.14 3.51 -4.11
C ARG A 57 3.38 4.35 -3.07
N ARG A 58 2.06 4.17 -2.95
CA ARG A 58 1.23 4.84 -1.94
C ARG A 58 1.53 4.29 -0.55
N LYS A 59 1.57 2.96 -0.39
CA LYS A 59 1.97 2.33 0.88
C LYS A 59 3.34 2.84 1.33
N ALA A 60 4.33 2.87 0.44
CA ALA A 60 5.67 3.34 0.76
C ALA A 60 5.68 4.82 1.19
N ALA A 61 4.94 5.67 0.48
CA ALA A 61 4.82 7.09 0.79
C ALA A 61 4.11 7.38 2.13
N LEU A 62 3.13 6.56 2.49
CA LEU A 62 2.35 6.69 3.74
C LEU A 62 3.01 6.02 4.95
N HIS A 63 4.11 5.30 4.76
CA HIS A 63 4.87 4.63 5.83
C HIS A 63 6.10 5.46 6.25
N THR A 64 6.00 6.80 6.19
CA THR A 64 7.08 7.72 6.58
C THR A 64 6.88 8.20 8.00
#